data_AF-A0AAW2QHC7-F1
#
_entry.id   AF-A0AAW2QHC7-F1
#
_cell.length_a   1.000
_cell.length_b   1.000
_cell.length_c   1.000
_cell.angle_alpha   90.00
_cell.angle_beta   90.00
_cell.angle_gamma   90.00
#
_symmetry.space_group_name_H-M   'P 1'
#
loop_
_entity.id
_entity.type
_entity.pdbx_description
1 polymer ?
#
loop_
_entity_poly.entity_id
_entity_poly.type
_entity_poly.pdbx_seq_one_letter_code
_entity_poly.pdbx_strand_id
1 'polypeptide(L)'
;MWFLAYFSVLLEFELQYNLHFVPCYQVWDLGGQDRLRTSWATYYRGTHAVIVVIDSTDRARISIMKDELFKLLPNEDLQTAVVLVFANKQDIKDAMTPAEITDALSLHSIKNHDWHIQACCALTGEGLYDGLGWIAQRVAGKATS
;
A
#
# COMPACT_ATOMS: atom_id res chain seq x y z
N MET A 1 -9.75 -19.92 -3.34
CA MET A 1 -8.49 -20.06 -2.57
C MET A 1 -7.88 -18.67 -2.49
N TRP A 2 -8.29 -17.87 -1.51
CA TRP A 2 -8.04 -16.42 -1.47
C TRP A 2 -7.49 -16.05 -0.09
N PHE A 3 -6.21 -15.76 -0.01
CA PHE A 3 -5.59 -15.27 1.21
C PHE A 3 -4.56 -14.20 0.87
N LEU A 4 -4.66 -13.12 1.65
CA LEU A 4 -3.64 -12.13 2.01
C LEU A 4 -3.60 -10.84 1.20
N ALA A 5 -3.48 -9.78 2.00
CA ALA A 5 -3.30 -8.40 1.62
C ALA A 5 -2.12 -8.27 0.68
N TYR A 6 -2.37 -7.68 -0.49
CA TYR A 6 -1.34 -7.28 -1.42
C TYR A 6 -0.46 -6.24 -0.73
N PHE A 7 0.81 -6.57 -0.55
CA PHE A 7 1.86 -5.58 -0.40
C PHE A 7 2.38 -5.29 -1.80
N SER A 8 2.14 -4.09 -2.34
CA SER A 8 2.78 -3.65 -3.59
C SER A 8 3.85 -2.62 -3.27
N VAL A 9 5.11 -2.98 -3.56
CA VAL A 9 6.23 -2.04 -3.60
C VAL A 9 6.21 -1.34 -4.95
N LEU A 10 6.32 0.00 -4.98
CA LEU A 10 6.51 0.79 -6.20
C LEU A 10 7.98 1.20 -6.38
N LEU A 11 8.60 0.74 -7.47
CA LEU A 11 9.86 1.26 -8.02
C LEU A 11 9.55 2.17 -9.22
N GLU A 12 10.06 3.39 -9.21
CA GLU A 12 10.14 4.25 -10.40
C GLU A 12 11.45 3.95 -11.16
N PHE A 13 11.39 3.87 -12.50
CA PHE A 13 12.26 4.58 -13.48
C PHE A 13 12.06 4.04 -14.92
N GLU A 14 11.80 4.93 -15.89
CA GLU A 14 12.67 5.16 -17.05
C GLU A 14 12.23 6.43 -17.81
N LEU A 15 13.17 7.36 -18.05
CA LEU A 15 12.97 8.49 -18.95
C LEU A 15 12.94 7.97 -20.39
N GLN A 16 11.77 7.88 -21.01
CA GLN A 16 11.67 7.68 -22.45
C GLN A 16 11.32 9.00 -23.13
N TYR A 17 12.20 9.41 -24.05
CA TYR A 17 12.12 10.65 -24.80
C TYR A 17 10.74 10.85 -25.45
N ASN A 18 10.20 12.06 -25.27
CA ASN A 18 9.06 12.70 -25.94
C ASN A 18 7.63 12.42 -25.43
N LEU A 19 7.08 13.49 -24.84
CA LEU A 19 5.67 13.89 -24.75
C LEU A 19 4.72 12.84 -24.15
N HIS A 20 4.38 13.04 -22.87
CA HIS A 20 3.43 12.33 -21.99
C HIS A 20 4.15 11.54 -20.88
N PHE A 21 4.17 12.14 -19.68
CA PHE A 21 4.59 11.48 -18.45
C PHE A 21 3.50 10.48 -18.04
N VAL A 22 3.61 9.23 -18.47
CA VAL A 22 2.78 8.14 -17.97
C VAL A 22 3.57 7.46 -16.86
N PRO A 23 3.21 7.62 -15.57
CA PRO A 23 3.92 6.94 -14.49
C PRO A 23 3.78 5.42 -14.68
N CYS A 24 4.91 4.74 -14.88
CA CYS A 24 4.99 3.29 -14.94
C CYS A 24 5.26 2.77 -13.53
N TYR A 25 4.35 1.94 -13.02
CA TYR A 25 4.45 1.35 -11.69
C TYR A 25 4.96 -0.08 -11.79
N GLN A 26 6.16 -0.35 -11.28
CA GLN A 26 6.57 -1.73 -11.06
C GLN A 26 5.98 -2.20 -9.73
N VAL A 27 5.09 -3.18 -9.78
CA VAL A 27 4.40 -3.76 -8.63
C VAL A 27 4.94 -5.17 -8.37
N TRP A 28 5.38 -5.41 -7.15
CA TRP A 28 5.76 -6.75 -6.68
C TRP A 28 4.67 -7.30 -5.77
N ASP A 29 4.02 -8.40 -6.16
CA ASP A 29 3.04 -9.10 -5.32
C ASP A 29 3.76 -10.00 -4.30
N LEU A 30 3.75 -9.58 -3.04
CA LEU A 30 4.36 -10.33 -1.95
C LEU A 30 3.34 -11.29 -1.31
N GLY A 31 3.52 -12.58 -1.55
CA GLY A 31 2.66 -13.60 -0.95
C GLY A 31 2.67 -13.54 0.59
N GLY A 32 1.50 -13.37 1.21
CA GLY A 32 1.40 -13.16 2.65
C GLY A 32 1.54 -14.41 3.53
N GLN A 33 1.82 -15.60 2.97
CA GLN A 33 2.05 -16.80 3.76
C GLN A 33 3.30 -16.61 4.62
N ASP A 34 3.28 -17.03 5.89
CA ASP A 34 4.40 -16.84 6.83
C ASP A 34 5.75 -17.32 6.24
N ARG A 35 5.74 -18.40 5.45
CA ARG A 35 6.94 -18.95 4.80
C ARG A 35 7.54 -18.07 3.70
N LEU A 36 6.75 -17.20 3.10
CA LEU A 36 7.17 -16.30 2.03
C LEU A 36 7.58 -14.91 2.58
N ARG A 37 7.25 -14.60 3.84
CA ARG A 37 7.60 -13.29 4.44
C ARG A 37 9.11 -13.07 4.58
N THR A 38 9.91 -14.13 4.64
CA THR A 38 11.37 -14.05 4.73
C THR A 38 12.02 -13.39 3.51
N SER A 39 11.37 -13.38 2.33
CA SER A 39 11.94 -12.79 1.12
C SER A 39 11.59 -11.32 0.91
N TRP A 40 10.66 -10.75 1.70
CA TRP A 40 10.14 -9.38 1.52
C TRP A 40 11.25 -8.33 1.57
N ALA A 41 12.23 -8.52 2.45
CA ALA A 41 13.36 -7.61 2.60
C ALA A 41 14.19 -7.42 1.32
N THR A 42 14.16 -8.39 0.40
CA THR A 42 14.86 -8.30 -0.91
C THR A 42 14.27 -7.19 -1.79
N TYR A 43 13.05 -6.74 -1.53
CA TYR A 43 12.31 -5.79 -2.36
C TYR A 43 12.25 -4.38 -1.77
N TYR A 44 12.73 -4.16 -0.54
CA TYR A 44 12.57 -2.86 0.12
C TYR A 44 13.44 -1.78 -0.50
N ARG A 45 14.67 -2.12 -0.90
CA ARG A 45 15.61 -1.15 -1.45
C ARG A 45 15.08 -0.52 -2.73
N GLY A 46 14.99 0.82 -2.75
CA GLY A 46 14.46 1.58 -3.88
C GLY A 46 12.92 1.66 -3.92
N THR A 47 12.24 1.24 -2.86
CA THR A 47 10.78 1.40 -2.72
C THR A 47 10.41 2.85 -2.43
N HIS A 48 9.55 3.42 -3.26
CA HIS A 48 9.02 4.78 -3.05
C HIS A 48 7.65 4.77 -2.36
N ALA A 49 6.91 3.68 -2.48
CA ALA A 49 5.63 3.51 -1.83
C ALA A 49 5.36 2.05 -1.47
N VAL A 50 4.68 1.89 -0.34
CA VAL A 50 4.16 0.64 0.19
C VAL A 50 2.64 0.69 0.07
N ILE A 51 2.05 -0.20 -0.72
CA ILE A 51 0.59 -0.32 -0.82
C ILE A 51 0.14 -1.52 -0.01
N VAL A 52 -0.81 -1.33 0.91
CA VAL A 52 -1.41 -2.38 1.73
C VAL A 52 -2.87 -2.52 1.35
N VAL A 53 -3.27 -3.68 0.81
CA VAL A 53 -4.68 -3.93 0.45
C VAL A 53 -5.39 -4.70 1.55
N ILE A 54 -6.34 -4.07 2.21
CA ILE A 54 -7.16 -4.67 3.26
C ILE A 54 -8.46 -5.20 2.66
N ASP A 55 -8.75 -6.47 2.91
CA ASP A 55 -10.08 -7.02 2.72
C ASP A 55 -11.02 -6.46 3.80
N SER A 56 -11.85 -5.48 3.44
CA SER A 56 -12.70 -4.78 4.40
C SER A 56 -13.78 -5.68 5.03
N THR A 57 -14.00 -6.88 4.49
CA THR A 57 -14.93 -7.86 5.07
C THR A 57 -14.28 -8.73 6.14
N ASP A 58 -12.95 -8.75 6.21
CA ASP A 58 -12.21 -9.64 7.10
C ASP A 58 -11.68 -8.92 8.35
N ARG A 59 -12.59 -8.73 9.30
CA ARG A 59 -12.29 -8.13 10.61
C ARG A 59 -11.32 -8.98 11.44
N ALA A 60 -11.28 -10.30 11.24
CA ALA A 60 -10.48 -11.21 12.04
C ALA A 60 -8.98 -11.10 11.72
N ARG A 61 -8.62 -10.79 10.48
CA ARG A 61 -7.22 -10.70 10.03
C ARG A 61 -6.60 -9.30 10.13
N ILE A 62 -7.37 -8.28 10.49
CA ILE A 62 -6.85 -6.90 10.53
C ILE A 62 -5.74 -6.70 11.57
N SER A 63 -5.79 -7.41 12.70
CA SER A 63 -4.74 -7.39 13.73
C SER A 63 -3.42 -7.95 13.21
N ILE A 64 -3.47 -9.02 12.42
CA ILE A 64 -2.29 -9.60 11.77
C ILE A 64 -1.68 -8.58 10.80
N MET A 65 -2.52 -7.88 10.02
CA MET A 65 -2.06 -6.85 9.09
C MET A 65 -1.42 -5.66 9.79
N LYS A 66 -1.96 -5.26 10.95
CA LYS A 66 -1.31 -4.26 11.80
C LYS A 66 0.10 -4.73 12.20
N ASP A 67 0.23 -5.92 12.76
CA ASP A 67 1.52 -6.42 13.23
C ASP A 67 2.55 -6.49 12.10
N GLU A 68 2.15 -6.94 10.90
CA GLU A 68 3.04 -6.97 9.74
C GLU A 68 3.43 -5.56 9.26
N LEU A 69 2.49 -4.62 9.23
CA LEU A 69 2.80 -3.22 8.87
C LEU A 69 3.83 -2.61 9.83
N PHE A 70 3.67 -2.82 11.14
CA PHE A 70 4.58 -2.29 12.15
C PHE A 70 5.93 -3.02 12.23
N LYS A 71 6.03 -4.25 11.70
CA LYS A 71 7.33 -4.93 11.51
C LYS A 71 8.08 -4.42 10.27
N LEU A 72 7.34 -4.07 9.22
CA LEU A 72 7.88 -3.70 7.93
C LEU A 72 8.37 -2.24 7.90
N LEU A 73 7.55 -1.28 8.34
CA LEU A 73 7.86 0.15 8.21
C LEU A 73 9.14 0.62 8.93
N PRO A 74 9.58 0.04 10.06
CA PRO A 74 10.84 0.44 10.69
C PRO A 74 12.10 0.10 9.89
N ASN A 75 11.99 -0.67 8.79
CA ASN A 75 13.14 -1.03 7.99
C ASN A 75 13.81 0.20 7.36
N GLU A 76 15.15 0.25 7.41
CA GLU A 76 15.94 1.39 6.92
C GLU A 76 15.73 1.68 5.43
N ASP A 77 15.52 0.65 4.61
CA ASP A 77 15.29 0.79 3.18
C ASP A 77 13.94 1.42 2.83
N LEU A 78 13.03 1.55 3.80
CA LEU A 78 11.68 2.07 3.60
C LEU A 78 11.47 3.47 4.19
N GLN A 79 12.44 4.07 4.88
CA GLN A 79 12.25 5.31 5.64
C GLN A 79 11.62 6.47 4.85
N THR A 80 11.85 6.53 3.53
CA THR A 80 11.31 7.58 2.67
C THR A 80 10.00 7.21 1.99
N ALA A 81 9.60 5.93 2.05
CA ALA A 81 8.45 5.40 1.36
C ALA A 81 7.14 5.95 1.94
N VAL A 82 6.17 6.23 1.07
CA VAL A 82 4.80 6.57 1.48
C VAL A 82 3.94 5.31 1.62
N VAL A 83 2.91 5.35 2.45
CA VAL A 83 2.04 4.19 2.72
C VAL A 83 0.63 4.44 2.21
N LEU A 84 0.19 3.68 1.21
CA LEU A 84 -1.21 3.69 0.76
C LEU A 84 -1.92 2.46 1.30
N VAL A 85 -3.03 2.65 2.01
CA VAL A 85 -3.91 1.56 2.43
C VAL A 85 -5.15 1.56 1.54
N PHE A 86 -5.38 0.48 0.82
CA PHE A 86 -6.65 0.27 0.12
C PHE A 86 -7.63 -0.47 1.04
N ALA A 87 -8.73 0.17 1.38
CA ALA A 87 -9.89 -0.47 1.99
C ALA A 87 -10.73 -1.12 0.88
N ASN A 88 -10.39 -2.35 0.50
CA ASN A 88 -10.98 -3.06 -0.64
C ASN A 88 -12.28 -3.78 -0.26
N LYS A 89 -13.12 -4.06 -1.27
CA LYS A 89 -14.44 -4.71 -1.16
C LYS A 89 -15.53 -3.84 -0.53
N GLN A 90 -15.49 -2.53 -0.78
CA GLN A 90 -16.51 -1.59 -0.30
C GLN A 90 -17.89 -1.79 -0.96
N ASP A 91 -17.97 -2.62 -2.00
CA ASP A 91 -19.22 -3.09 -2.61
C ASP A 91 -20.00 -4.09 -1.72
N ILE A 92 -19.33 -4.70 -0.74
CA ILE A 92 -19.95 -5.70 0.14
C ILE A 92 -20.59 -5.03 1.35
N LYS A 93 -21.82 -5.44 1.65
CA LYS A 93 -22.53 -4.98 2.85
C LYS A 93 -21.75 -5.31 4.13
N ASP A 94 -21.76 -4.38 5.07
CA ASP A 94 -21.08 -4.50 6.38
C ASP A 94 -19.53 -4.54 6.32
N ALA A 95 -18.96 -4.23 5.15
CA ALA A 95 -17.54 -3.96 4.98
C ALA A 95 -17.08 -2.84 5.95
N MET A 96 -15.89 -3.01 6.53
CA MET A 96 -15.27 -1.99 7.35
C MET A 96 -15.08 -0.71 6.54
N THR A 97 -15.49 0.41 7.12
CA THR A 97 -15.24 1.74 6.58
C THR A 97 -13.74 2.08 6.67
N PRO A 98 -13.25 3.03 5.85
CA PRO A 98 -11.89 3.55 5.99
C PRO A 98 -11.57 4.04 7.41
N ALA A 99 -12.54 4.64 8.11
CA ALA A 99 -12.37 5.09 9.49
C ALA A 99 -12.11 3.91 10.44
N GLU A 100 -12.93 2.85 10.38
CA GLU A 100 -12.74 1.64 11.20
C GLU A 100 -11.38 0.98 10.94
N ILE A 101 -10.96 0.91 9.67
CA ILE A 101 -9.65 0.33 9.30
C ILE A 101 -8.51 1.19 9.82
N THR A 102 -8.64 2.53 9.75
CA THR A 102 -7.64 3.47 10.26
C THR A 102 -7.38 3.25 11.74
N ASP A 103 -8.44 3.10 12.53
CA ASP A 103 -8.36 2.84 13.97
C ASP A 103 -7.79 1.45 14.26
N ALA A 104 -8.30 0.43 13.57
CA ALA A 104 -7.90 -0.96 13.77
C ALA A 104 -6.41 -1.21 13.43
N LEU A 105 -5.90 -0.59 12.37
CA LEU A 105 -4.49 -0.61 12.02
C LEU A 105 -3.66 0.39 12.84
N SER A 106 -4.29 1.29 13.58
CA SER A 106 -3.62 2.36 14.33
C SER A 106 -2.74 3.25 13.43
N LEU A 107 -3.24 3.60 12.24
CA LEU A 107 -2.47 4.40 11.28
C LEU A 107 -2.05 5.77 11.86
N HIS A 108 -2.85 6.33 12.76
CA HIS A 108 -2.54 7.57 13.47
C HIS A 108 -1.23 7.55 14.25
N SER A 109 -0.73 6.39 14.66
CA SER A 109 0.55 6.28 15.36
C SER A 109 1.76 6.21 14.41
N ILE A 110 1.55 6.04 13.11
CA ILE A 110 2.61 6.13 12.11
C ILE A 110 2.96 7.61 11.93
N LYS A 111 4.15 8.01 12.40
CA LYS A 111 4.64 9.40 12.32
C LYS A 111 5.78 9.59 11.33
N ASN A 112 6.48 8.51 10.99
CA ASN A 112 7.70 8.57 10.18
C ASN A 112 7.44 8.39 8.68
N HIS A 113 6.19 8.11 8.28
CA HIS A 113 5.79 7.97 6.89
C HIS A 113 4.51 8.77 6.65
N ASP A 114 4.43 9.40 5.48
CA ASP A 114 3.15 9.88 4.96
C ASP A 114 2.29 8.67 4.63
N TRP A 115 1.01 8.73 5.01
CA TRP A 115 0.07 7.67 4.71
C TRP A 115 -1.28 8.20 4.25
N HIS A 116 -1.99 7.37 3.50
CA HIS A 116 -3.36 7.63 3.08
C HIS A 116 -4.15 6.33 3.05
N ILE A 117 -5.45 6.43 3.29
CA ILE A 117 -6.38 5.31 3.14
C ILE A 117 -7.44 5.67 2.10
N GLN A 118 -7.66 4.75 1.17
CA GLN A 118 -8.58 4.92 0.05
C GLN A 118 -9.58 3.76 0.03
N ALA A 119 -10.87 4.09 0.10
CA ALA A 119 -11.95 3.15 -0.16
C ALA A 119 -11.88 2.70 -1.63
N CYS A 120 -11.98 1.40 -1.90
CA CYS A 120 -11.98 0.91 -3.27
C CYS A 120 -12.79 -0.39 -3.46
N CYS A 121 -13.09 -0.67 -4.72
CA CYS A 121 -13.58 -1.96 -5.17
C CYS A 121 -12.70 -2.44 -6.34
N ALA A 122 -11.90 -3.49 -6.10
CA ALA A 122 -11.04 -4.05 -7.13
C ALA A 122 -11.81 -4.65 -8.34
N LEU A 123 -13.10 -4.98 -8.17
CA LEU A 123 -13.94 -5.52 -9.26
C LEU A 123 -14.43 -4.43 -10.21
N THR A 124 -14.79 -3.25 -9.68
CA THR A 124 -15.28 -2.13 -10.49
C THR A 124 -14.17 -1.16 -10.89
N GLY A 125 -13.05 -1.17 -10.17
CA GLY A 125 -11.95 -0.21 -10.31
C GLY A 125 -12.16 1.10 -9.55
N GLU A 126 -13.30 1.28 -8.88
CA GLU A 126 -13.61 2.48 -8.11
C GLU A 126 -12.57 2.72 -7.01
N GLY A 127 -12.12 3.96 -6.88
CA GLY A 127 -11.14 4.41 -5.88
C GLY A 127 -9.68 3.99 -6.15
N LEU A 128 -9.41 3.09 -7.10
CA LEU A 128 -8.04 2.65 -7.37
C LEU A 128 -7.18 3.79 -7.93
N TYR A 129 -7.71 4.53 -8.92
CA TYR A 129 -6.99 5.66 -9.53
C TYR A 129 -6.76 6.81 -8.56
N ASP A 130 -7.68 7.06 -7.64
CA ASP A 130 -7.53 8.10 -6.62
C ASP A 130 -6.37 7.78 -5.66
N GLY A 131 -6.30 6.53 -5.18
CA GLY A 131 -5.21 6.06 -4.33
C GLY A 131 -3.86 6.11 -5.03
N LEU A 132 -3.79 5.64 -6.28
CA LEU A 132 -2.56 5.72 -7.08
C LEU A 132 -2.18 7.18 -7.41
N GLY A 133 -3.16 8.04 -7.66
CA GLY A 133 -2.96 9.48 -7.87
C GLY A 133 -2.36 10.15 -6.64
N TRP A 134 -2.77 9.75 -5.43
CA TRP A 134 -2.16 10.22 -4.19
C TRP A 134 -0.68 9.84 -4.10
N ILE A 135 -0.32 8.59 -4.45
CA ILE A 135 1.09 8.18 -4.48
C ILE A 135 1.88 9.03 -5.47
N ALA A 136 1.39 9.18 -6.70
CA ALA A 136 2.06 9.96 -7.74
C ALA A 136 2.38 11.39 -7.27
N GLN A 137 1.43 12.04 -6.59
CA GLN A 137 1.63 13.38 -6.04
C GLN A 137 2.71 13.42 -4.96
N ARG A 138 2.80 12.40 -4.09
CA ARG A 138 3.75 12.38 -2.98
C ARG A 138 5.14 11.91 -3.35
N VAL A 139 5.25 11.00 -4.30
CA VAL A 139 6.54 10.54 -4.82
C VAL A 139 7.15 11.62 -5.72
N ALA A 140 6.39 12.19 -6.66
CA ALA A 140 6.88 13.28 -7.51
C ALA A 140 7.29 14.53 -6.70
N GLY A 141 6.56 14.83 -5.62
CA GLY A 141 6.88 15.94 -4.70
C GLY A 141 8.16 15.73 -3.87
N LYS A 142 8.68 14.50 -3.78
CA LYS A 142 9.93 14.16 -3.07
C LYS A 142 11.16 14.11 -3.99
N ALA A 143 10.97 14.20 -5.32
CA ALA A 143 12.06 14.10 -6.30
C ALA A 143 12.97 15.34 -6.41
N THR A 144 12.88 16.30 -5.48
CA THR A 144 13.75 17.49 -5.45
C THR A 144 14.19 17.83 -4.02
N SER A 145 15.30 17.23 -3.59
CA SER A 145 16.17 17.77 -2.53
C SER A 145 17.53 17.10 -2.58
#